data_AF-A0A2J8I5E1-F1
#
_entry.id   AF-A0A2J8I5E1-F1
#
_cell.length_a   1.000
_cell.length_b   1.000
_cell.length_c   1.000
_cell.angle_alpha   90.00
_cell.angle_beta   90.00
_cell.angle_gamma   90.00
#
_symmetry.space_group_name_H-M   'P 1'
#
loop_
_entity.id
_entity.type
_entity.pdbx_description
1 polymer ?
#
loop_
_entity_poly.entity_id
_entity_poly.type
_entity_poly.pdbx_seq_one_letter_code
_entity_poly.pdbx_strand_id
1 'polypeptide(L)'
;MFEPVESVADELQIAICIPKLASLENGYSIATNELTESTLSHIRLDALFVSGLSLKQHSELSKICLLHHVELVVFDNPKKDSTVIRDVVINLTNKLASKEMPNNLDLADIRSLNQSSDCLFAFNSKETAIDFMKYQQLGAVVGGIYLAHGDVGLGEYESTNNALLHYLSEKAILCSSFLSVGVSDCTILLGIKKPIQNKQ
;
A
#
# COMPACT_ATOMS: atom_id res chain seq x y z
N MET A 1 -34.14 26.32 6.62
CA MET A 1 -33.91 25.34 5.54
C MET A 1 -32.41 25.39 5.27
N PHE A 2 -31.65 24.42 5.76
CA PHE A 2 -30.22 24.35 5.48
C PHE A 2 -30.08 23.59 4.17
N GLU A 3 -29.64 24.27 3.11
CA GLU A 3 -29.19 23.58 1.91
C GLU A 3 -27.92 22.81 2.27
N PRO A 4 -27.86 21.49 2.07
CA PRO A 4 -26.62 20.77 2.23
C PRO A 4 -25.64 21.31 1.19
N VAL A 5 -24.52 21.87 1.65
CA VAL A 5 -23.37 22.11 0.79
C VAL A 5 -22.88 20.72 0.39
N GLU A 6 -23.20 20.29 -0.83
CA GLU A 6 -22.49 19.19 -1.47
C GLU A 6 -21.05 19.67 -1.67
N SER A 7 -20.23 19.60 -0.62
CA SER A 7 -18.79 19.59 -0.82
C SER A 7 -18.51 18.29 -1.55
N VAL A 8 -18.36 18.37 -2.87
CA VAL A 8 -17.68 17.32 -3.63
C VAL A 8 -16.32 17.19 -2.96
N ALA A 9 -16.16 16.22 -2.07
CA ALA A 9 -14.88 15.95 -1.46
C ALA A 9 -13.92 15.68 -2.61
N ASP A 10 -12.80 16.41 -2.68
CA ASP A 10 -11.78 16.22 -3.70
C ASP A 10 -11.47 14.70 -3.78
N GLU A 11 -11.71 14.10 -4.95
CA GLU A 11 -11.45 12.68 -5.17
C GLU A 11 -9.94 12.42 -5.01
N LEU A 12 -9.57 11.35 -4.29
CA LEU A 12 -8.17 10.99 -4.06
C LEU A 12 -7.41 10.85 -5.38
N GLN A 13 -6.36 11.64 -5.55
CA GLN A 13 -5.52 11.68 -6.74
C GLN A 13 -4.27 10.83 -6.50
N ILE A 14 -4.31 9.56 -6.92
CA ILE A 14 -3.20 8.61 -6.73
C ILE A 14 -2.53 8.35 -8.07
N ALA A 15 -1.23 8.65 -8.17
CA ALA A 15 -0.41 8.25 -9.29
C ALA A 15 0.25 6.89 -9.02
N ILE A 16 0.39 6.06 -10.04
CA ILE A 16 0.95 4.72 -9.96
C ILE A 16 2.01 4.55 -11.04
N CYS A 17 3.23 4.24 -10.61
CA CYS A 17 4.35 3.91 -11.50
C CYS A 17 4.92 2.54 -11.14
N ILE A 18 4.40 1.50 -11.79
CA ILE A 18 4.80 0.11 -11.60
C ILE A 18 5.10 -0.50 -12.97
N PRO A 19 6.14 -1.34 -13.12
CA PRO A 19 6.44 -2.00 -14.39
C PRO A 19 5.26 -2.81 -14.92
N LYS A 20 4.96 -2.70 -16.23
CA LYS A 20 3.93 -3.48 -16.94
C LYS A 20 2.52 -3.36 -16.32
N LEU A 21 2.20 -2.17 -15.82
CA LEU A 21 0.84 -1.86 -15.37
C LEU A 21 -0.11 -1.82 -16.57
N ALA A 22 -1.22 -2.54 -16.48
CA ALA A 22 -2.31 -2.46 -17.45
C ALA A 22 -3.14 -1.19 -17.23
N SER A 23 -4.24 -1.04 -17.98
CA SER A 23 -5.23 0.01 -17.71
C SER A 23 -5.73 -0.09 -16.27
N LEU A 24 -5.72 1.02 -15.57
CA LEU A 24 -6.31 1.18 -14.24
C LEU A 24 -7.71 1.76 -14.37
N GLU A 25 -8.65 1.23 -13.58
CA GLU A 25 -9.96 1.86 -13.41
C GLU A 25 -9.88 3.07 -12.47
N ASN A 26 -9.03 2.98 -11.44
CA ASN A 26 -8.83 4.02 -10.43
C ASN A 26 -7.35 4.41 -10.34
N GLY A 27 -7.05 5.72 -10.31
CA GLY A 27 -5.69 6.27 -10.28
C GLY A 27 -5.07 6.53 -11.65
N TYR A 28 -3.93 7.22 -11.64
CA TYR A 28 -3.21 7.66 -12.84
C TYR A 28 -1.97 6.81 -13.07
N SER A 29 -1.91 6.07 -14.18
CA SER A 29 -0.68 5.39 -14.59
C SER A 29 0.33 6.44 -15.09
N ILE A 30 1.54 6.44 -14.53
CA ILE A 30 2.65 7.28 -14.99
C ILE A 30 3.82 6.39 -15.34
N ALA A 31 4.41 6.58 -16.52
CA ALA A 31 5.59 5.83 -16.90
C ALA A 31 6.82 6.30 -16.12
N THR A 32 7.78 5.41 -15.85
CA THR A 32 8.96 5.74 -15.04
C THR A 32 9.80 6.88 -15.63
N ASN A 33 9.85 7.02 -16.96
CA ASN A 33 10.54 8.10 -17.65
C ASN A 33 9.80 9.44 -17.58
N GLU A 34 8.52 9.44 -17.20
CA GLU A 34 7.68 10.63 -17.05
C GLU A 34 7.65 11.13 -15.60
N LEU A 35 8.20 10.38 -14.65
CA LEU A 35 8.36 10.79 -13.25
C LEU A 35 9.43 11.89 -13.11
N THR A 36 9.04 13.10 -13.48
CA THR A 36 9.85 14.31 -13.38
C THR A 36 9.18 15.32 -12.45
N GLU A 37 9.97 16.26 -11.92
CA GLU A 37 9.45 17.39 -11.12
C GLU A 37 8.35 18.15 -11.85
N SER A 38 8.52 18.41 -13.15
CA SER A 38 7.50 19.06 -13.97
C SER A 38 6.18 18.28 -13.95
N THR A 39 6.20 16.96 -14.16
CA THR A 39 4.98 16.14 -14.18
C THR A 39 4.26 16.18 -12.84
N LEU A 40 4.99 16.06 -11.74
CA LEU A 40 4.43 16.08 -10.38
C LEU A 40 3.98 17.48 -9.95
N SER A 41 4.50 18.55 -10.57
CA SER A 41 4.08 19.93 -10.31
C SER A 41 2.78 20.33 -11.02
N HIS A 42 2.48 19.70 -12.17
CA HIS A 42 1.30 20.03 -12.97
C HIS A 42 0.03 19.31 -12.52
N ILE A 43 0.17 18.24 -11.74
CA ILE A 43 -0.94 17.40 -11.27
C ILE A 43 -0.96 17.46 -9.75
N ARG A 44 -2.09 17.84 -9.15
CA ARG A 44 -2.28 17.78 -7.69
C ARG A 44 -2.48 16.31 -7.31
N LEU A 45 -1.42 15.68 -6.82
CA LEU A 45 -1.43 14.28 -6.38
C LEU A 45 -1.41 14.21 -4.86
N ASP A 46 -2.22 13.32 -4.28
CA ASP A 46 -2.19 13.01 -2.85
C ASP A 46 -1.12 11.96 -2.54
N ALA A 47 -0.91 11.01 -3.45
CA ALA A 47 0.06 9.94 -3.31
C ALA A 47 0.66 9.49 -4.64
N LEU A 48 1.87 8.94 -4.56
CA LEU A 48 2.58 8.30 -5.66
C LEU A 48 3.00 6.89 -5.21
N PHE A 49 2.39 5.88 -5.81
CA PHE A 49 2.66 4.46 -5.57
C PHE A 49 3.67 3.95 -6.59
N VAL A 50 4.80 3.43 -6.11
CA VAL A 50 5.93 3.05 -6.98
C VAL A 50 6.47 1.68 -6.64
N SER A 51 7.12 1.04 -7.62
CA SER A 51 7.92 -0.16 -7.39
C SER A 51 9.10 -0.24 -8.34
N GLY A 52 10.11 -1.03 -7.99
CA GLY A 52 11.26 -1.32 -8.86
C GLY A 52 12.23 -0.15 -9.05
N LEU A 53 12.22 0.84 -8.15
CA LEU A 53 13.13 1.99 -8.22
C LEU A 53 14.57 1.60 -7.85
N SER A 54 15.54 2.17 -8.57
CA SER A 54 16.93 2.19 -8.10
C SER A 54 17.10 3.14 -6.91
N LEU A 55 18.16 2.96 -6.11
CA LEU A 55 18.46 3.85 -4.97
C LEU A 55 18.57 5.33 -5.38
N LYS A 56 19.13 5.59 -6.56
CA LYS A 56 19.25 6.95 -7.10
C LYS A 56 17.87 7.54 -7.40
N GLN A 57 17.03 6.80 -8.13
CA GLN A 57 15.67 7.23 -8.46
C GLN A 57 14.82 7.43 -7.20
N HIS A 58 14.93 6.53 -6.22
CA HIS A 58 14.25 6.68 -4.94
C HIS A 58 14.65 8.00 -4.26
N SER A 59 15.95 8.28 -4.13
CA SER A 59 16.43 9.52 -3.50
C SER A 59 15.96 10.79 -4.21
N GLU A 60 15.95 10.79 -5.55
CA GLU A 60 15.46 11.91 -6.36
C GLU A 60 13.95 12.09 -6.18
N LEU A 61 13.16 11.01 -6.29
CA LEU A 61 11.71 11.05 -6.15
C LEU A 61 11.27 11.43 -4.74
N SER A 62 11.93 10.92 -3.70
CA SER A 62 11.61 11.30 -2.31
C SER A 62 11.72 12.82 -2.10
N LYS A 63 12.71 13.47 -2.71
CA LYS A 63 12.87 14.93 -2.61
C LYS A 63 11.76 15.68 -3.35
N ILE A 64 11.42 15.24 -4.55
CA ILE A 64 10.37 15.85 -5.36
C ILE A 64 9.01 15.69 -4.66
N CYS A 65 8.66 14.47 -4.23
CA CYS A 65 7.42 14.21 -3.52
C CYS A 65 7.31 15.02 -2.22
N LEU A 66 8.41 15.16 -1.47
CA LEU A 66 8.44 15.99 -0.26
C LEU A 66 8.18 17.48 -0.58
N LEU A 67 8.76 18.01 -1.66
CA LEU A 67 8.57 19.39 -2.09
C LEU A 67 7.10 19.68 -2.48
N HIS A 68 6.44 18.72 -3.10
CA HIS A 68 5.05 18.84 -3.56
C HIS A 68 4.02 18.29 -2.57
N HIS A 69 4.43 17.90 -1.36
CA HIS A 69 3.55 17.30 -0.35
C HIS A 69 2.79 16.04 -0.83
N VAL A 70 3.42 15.26 -1.72
CA VAL A 70 2.89 13.99 -2.25
C VAL A 70 3.40 12.84 -1.37
N GLU A 71 2.51 11.95 -0.93
CA GLU A 71 2.91 10.75 -0.19
C GLU A 71 3.59 9.75 -1.14
N LEU A 72 4.90 9.54 -1.01
CA LEU A 72 5.63 8.53 -1.77
C LEU A 72 5.56 7.18 -1.05
N VAL A 73 4.91 6.19 -1.67
CA VAL A 73 4.79 4.83 -1.12
C VAL A 73 5.49 3.85 -2.06
N VAL A 74 6.55 3.21 -1.56
CA VAL A 74 7.37 2.27 -2.34
C VAL A 74 7.02 0.85 -1.94
N PHE A 75 6.47 0.10 -2.90
CA PHE A 75 6.06 -1.29 -2.73
C PHE A 75 7.16 -2.23 -3.23
N ASP A 76 7.51 -3.21 -2.41
CA ASP A 76 8.41 -4.30 -2.79
C ASP A 76 7.74 -5.67 -2.56
N ASN A 77 8.34 -6.72 -3.10
CA ASN A 77 7.97 -8.10 -2.81
C ASN A 77 9.26 -8.90 -2.56
N PRO A 78 9.29 -9.86 -1.62
CA PRO A 78 10.53 -10.57 -1.30
C PRO A 78 11.17 -11.29 -2.51
N LYS A 79 10.37 -11.70 -3.50
CA LYS A 79 10.82 -12.33 -4.75
C LYS A 79 10.94 -11.35 -5.91
N LYS A 80 10.71 -10.04 -5.68
CA LYS A 80 10.62 -8.97 -6.68
C LYS A 80 9.58 -9.27 -7.78
N ASP A 81 8.49 -9.94 -7.40
CA ASP A 81 7.41 -10.26 -8.32
C ASP A 81 6.53 -9.03 -8.58
N SER A 82 6.70 -8.44 -9.77
CA SER A 82 5.91 -7.29 -10.20
C SER A 82 4.41 -7.56 -10.30
N THR A 83 4.01 -8.81 -10.52
CA THR A 83 2.60 -9.22 -10.62
C THR A 83 1.93 -9.08 -9.26
N VAL A 84 2.57 -9.60 -8.21
CA VAL A 84 2.07 -9.51 -6.83
C VAL A 84 1.93 -8.06 -6.39
N ILE A 85 2.96 -7.25 -6.66
CA ILE A 85 2.96 -5.83 -6.31
C ILE A 85 1.83 -5.09 -7.05
N ARG A 86 1.65 -5.38 -8.35
CA ARG A 86 0.59 -4.80 -9.16
C ARG A 86 -0.79 -5.15 -8.61
N ASP A 87 -1.05 -6.42 -8.30
CA ASP A 87 -2.34 -6.86 -7.77
C ASP A 87 -2.67 -6.11 -6.47
N VAL A 88 -1.71 -6.04 -5.53
CA VAL A 88 -1.86 -5.30 -4.27
C VAL A 88 -2.17 -3.81 -4.50
N VAL A 89 -1.44 -3.15 -5.41
CA VAL A 89 -1.65 -1.73 -5.68
C VAL A 89 -2.99 -1.46 -6.36
N ILE A 90 -3.43 -2.32 -7.28
CA ILE A 90 -4.76 -2.23 -7.89
C ILE A 90 -5.84 -2.36 -6.82
N ASN A 91 -5.75 -3.37 -5.96
CA ASN A 91 -6.74 -3.62 -4.93
C ASN A 91 -6.81 -2.50 -3.88
N LEU A 92 -5.64 -1.98 -3.44
CA LEU A 92 -5.60 -0.82 -2.54
C LEU A 92 -6.24 0.41 -3.19
N THR A 93 -5.90 0.70 -4.44
CA THR A 93 -6.44 1.87 -5.15
C THR A 93 -7.94 1.74 -5.37
N ASN A 94 -8.42 0.55 -5.73
CA ASN A 94 -9.84 0.25 -5.84
C ASN A 94 -10.54 0.39 -4.48
N LYS A 95 -9.93 -0.07 -3.39
CA LYS A 95 -10.52 0.07 -2.05
C LYS A 95 -10.59 1.52 -1.58
N LEU A 96 -9.57 2.33 -1.86
CA LEU A 96 -9.53 3.75 -1.52
C LEU A 96 -10.53 4.58 -2.32
N ALA A 97 -10.74 4.21 -3.58
CA ALA A 97 -11.74 4.84 -4.45
C ALA A 97 -13.17 4.34 -4.14
N SER A 98 -13.31 3.09 -3.65
CA SER A 98 -14.61 2.53 -3.31
C SER A 98 -15.14 3.09 -1.99
N LYS A 99 -16.46 3.18 -1.90
CA LYS A 99 -17.16 3.46 -0.64
C LYS A 99 -17.68 2.16 -0.02
N GLU A 100 -17.00 1.04 -0.33
CA GLU A 100 -17.43 -0.29 0.08
C GLU A 100 -17.24 -0.50 1.59
N MET A 101 -18.22 -1.12 2.24
CA MET A 101 -18.18 -1.39 3.67
C MET A 101 -17.37 -2.67 4.00
N PRO A 102 -16.57 -2.69 5.07
CA PRO A 102 -16.28 -1.56 5.95
C PRO A 102 -15.41 -0.53 5.24
N ASN A 103 -15.79 0.76 5.31
CA ASN A 103 -15.02 1.84 4.73
C ASN A 103 -14.07 2.41 5.79
N ASN A 104 -13.14 1.57 6.24
CA ASN A 104 -12.21 1.82 7.36
C ASN A 104 -10.74 1.82 6.94
N LEU A 105 -10.46 1.75 5.62
CA LEU A 105 -9.13 1.92 5.06
C LEU A 105 -9.09 3.21 4.26
N ASP A 106 -8.20 4.12 4.62
CA ASP A 106 -7.92 5.34 3.87
C ASP A 106 -6.43 5.53 3.56
N LEU A 107 -6.10 6.64 2.89
CA LEU A 107 -4.70 6.95 2.57
C LEU A 107 -3.87 7.26 3.82
N ALA A 108 -4.48 7.75 4.90
CA ALA A 108 -3.79 8.03 6.15
C ALA A 108 -3.31 6.74 6.84
N ASP A 109 -4.05 5.63 6.72
CA ASP A 109 -3.61 4.32 7.18
C ASP A 109 -2.35 3.84 6.45
N ILE A 110 -2.34 3.95 5.12
CA ILE A 110 -1.16 3.59 4.30
C ILE A 110 0.02 4.49 4.65
N ARG A 111 -0.21 5.80 4.78
CA ARG A 111 0.80 6.78 5.20
C ARG A 111 1.39 6.43 6.56
N SER A 112 0.55 6.11 7.54
CA SER A 112 0.97 5.73 8.89
C SER A 112 1.86 4.48 8.86
N LEU A 113 1.47 3.47 8.07
CA LEU A 113 2.27 2.27 7.87
C LEU A 113 3.62 2.58 7.18
N ASN A 114 3.60 3.42 6.15
CA ASN A 114 4.78 3.85 5.40
C ASN A 114 5.78 4.59 6.32
N GLN A 115 5.30 5.55 7.10
CA GLN A 115 6.13 6.38 8.00
C GLN A 115 6.68 5.60 9.21
N SER A 116 5.99 4.54 9.63
CA SER A 116 6.44 3.70 10.75
C SER A 116 7.44 2.60 10.33
N SER A 117 7.63 2.41 9.03
CA SER A 117 8.41 1.32 8.43
C SER A 117 9.62 1.82 7.66
N ASP A 118 10.64 0.96 7.50
CA ASP A 118 11.76 1.20 6.58
C ASP A 118 11.49 0.66 5.17
N CYS A 119 10.60 -0.33 5.06
CA CYS A 119 10.16 -0.87 3.77
C CYS A 119 8.77 -1.52 3.88
N LEU A 120 8.05 -1.52 2.75
CA LEU A 120 6.73 -2.13 2.63
C LEU A 120 6.78 -3.34 1.69
N PHE A 121 6.28 -4.49 2.15
CA PHE A 121 6.21 -5.71 1.36
C PHE A 121 4.77 -6.09 1.03
N ALA A 122 4.51 -6.28 -0.26
CA ALA A 122 3.23 -6.63 -0.84
C ALA A 122 3.09 -8.15 -1.07
N PHE A 123 1.92 -8.69 -0.73
CA PHE A 123 1.53 -10.09 -0.91
C PHE A 123 0.08 -10.17 -1.40
N ASN A 124 -0.18 -11.09 -2.31
CA ASN A 124 -1.53 -11.36 -2.83
C ASN A 124 -2.07 -12.74 -2.39
N SER A 125 -1.37 -13.43 -1.50
CA SER A 125 -1.75 -14.69 -0.85
C SER A 125 -1.31 -14.68 0.62
N LYS A 126 -2.18 -15.16 1.49
CA LYS A 126 -1.93 -15.25 2.94
C LYS A 126 -0.79 -16.20 3.27
N GLU A 127 -0.67 -17.32 2.56
CA GLU A 127 0.37 -18.32 2.78
C GLU A 127 1.76 -17.70 2.59
N THR A 128 1.92 -16.95 1.50
CA THR A 128 3.20 -16.30 1.18
C THR A 128 3.56 -15.19 2.17
N ALA A 129 2.57 -14.45 2.67
CA ALA A 129 2.78 -13.42 3.69
C ALA A 129 3.19 -14.03 5.04
N ILE A 130 2.49 -15.08 5.48
CA ILE A 130 2.78 -15.79 6.73
C ILE A 130 4.16 -16.45 6.68
N ASP A 131 4.49 -17.14 5.58
CA ASP A 131 5.81 -17.73 5.38
C ASP A 131 6.90 -16.65 5.42
N PHE A 132 6.69 -15.50 4.76
CA PHE A 132 7.63 -14.40 4.83
C PHE A 132 7.83 -13.90 6.27
N MET A 133 6.75 -13.61 7.00
CA MET A 133 6.85 -13.11 8.38
C MET A 133 7.55 -14.10 9.32
N LYS A 134 7.35 -15.40 9.11
CA LYS A 134 7.96 -16.47 9.90
C LYS A 134 9.47 -16.59 9.68
N TYR A 135 9.95 -16.40 8.45
CA TYR A 135 11.34 -16.72 8.08
C TYR A 135 12.21 -15.51 7.75
N GLN A 136 11.64 -14.33 7.53
CA GLN A 136 12.40 -13.13 7.23
C GLN A 136 13.32 -12.72 8.40
N GLN A 137 14.48 -12.15 8.06
CA GLN A 137 15.48 -11.64 9.02
C GLN A 137 15.78 -10.15 8.79
N LEU A 138 14.85 -9.44 8.16
CA LEU A 138 14.99 -8.03 7.79
C LEU A 138 14.69 -7.11 8.98
N GLY A 139 13.82 -7.53 9.90
CA GLY A 139 13.47 -6.75 11.09
C GLY A 139 12.15 -7.17 11.72
N ALA A 140 11.52 -6.24 12.45
CA ALA A 140 10.22 -6.46 13.07
C ALA A 140 9.08 -6.04 12.13
N VAL A 141 7.98 -6.80 12.14
CA VAL A 141 6.72 -6.40 11.49
C VAL A 141 6.02 -5.37 12.38
N VAL A 142 5.97 -4.12 11.93
CA VAL A 142 5.47 -2.97 12.71
C VAL A 142 4.04 -2.59 12.40
N GLY A 143 3.44 -3.24 11.41
CA GLY A 143 2.03 -3.09 11.06
C GLY A 143 1.72 -3.82 9.77
N GLY A 144 0.44 -3.77 9.42
CA GLY A 144 0.02 -4.24 8.11
C GLY A 144 -1.37 -3.77 7.73
N ILE A 145 -1.68 -3.97 6.46
CA ILE A 145 -3.02 -3.85 5.89
C ILE A 145 -3.40 -5.23 5.35
N TYR A 146 -4.61 -5.69 5.65
CA TYR A 146 -5.20 -6.89 5.07
C TYR A 146 -6.55 -6.54 4.44
N LEU A 147 -6.70 -6.83 3.15
CA LEU A 147 -7.98 -6.84 2.46
C LEU A 147 -8.33 -8.26 2.09
N ALA A 148 -9.44 -8.74 2.64
CA ALA A 148 -10.10 -9.94 2.15
C ALA A 148 -10.85 -9.63 0.86
N HIS A 149 -10.89 -10.58 -0.07
CA HIS A 149 -11.53 -10.43 -1.37
C HIS A 149 -12.71 -11.40 -1.54
N GLY A 150 -13.73 -11.00 -2.29
CA GLY A 150 -14.82 -11.90 -2.71
C GLY A 150 -15.59 -12.54 -1.53
N ASP A 151 -16.11 -13.75 -1.70
CA ASP A 151 -16.92 -14.41 -0.65
C ASP A 151 -16.08 -15.12 0.42
N VAL A 152 -15.14 -14.41 1.05
CA VAL A 152 -14.40 -14.92 2.22
C VAL A 152 -15.35 -14.98 3.41
N GLY A 153 -15.55 -16.21 3.92
CA GLY A 153 -16.38 -16.43 5.11
C GLY A 153 -15.75 -15.83 6.37
N LEU A 154 -16.60 -15.47 7.35
CA LEU A 154 -16.16 -14.85 8.61
C LEU A 154 -15.05 -15.65 9.33
N GLY A 155 -15.16 -16.98 9.37
CA GLY A 155 -14.14 -17.82 10.01
C GLY A 155 -12.78 -17.79 9.30
N GLU A 156 -12.77 -17.67 7.98
CA GLU A 156 -11.52 -17.50 7.22
C GLU A 156 -10.93 -16.10 7.42
N TYR A 157 -11.79 -15.09 7.46
CA TYR A 157 -11.39 -13.72 7.76
C TYR A 157 -10.74 -13.63 9.15
N GLU A 158 -11.39 -14.15 10.19
CA GLU A 158 -10.90 -14.15 11.57
C GLU A 158 -9.60 -14.96 11.72
N SER A 159 -9.55 -16.16 11.14
CA SER A 159 -8.34 -16.99 11.21
C SER A 159 -7.15 -16.33 10.52
N THR A 160 -7.35 -15.67 9.38
CA THR A 160 -6.30 -14.93 8.68
C THR A 160 -5.83 -13.73 9.50
N ASN A 161 -6.75 -12.95 10.06
CA ASN A 161 -6.40 -11.85 10.96
C ASN A 161 -5.56 -12.31 12.16
N ASN A 162 -6.00 -13.38 12.84
CA ASN A 162 -5.28 -13.93 13.99
C ASN A 162 -3.89 -14.46 13.61
N ALA A 163 -3.78 -15.11 12.45
CA ALA A 163 -2.50 -15.59 11.96
C ALA A 163 -1.53 -14.44 11.64
N LEU A 164 -2.02 -13.34 11.05
CA LEU A 164 -1.20 -12.16 10.80
C LEU A 164 -0.76 -11.50 12.12
N LEU A 165 -1.73 -11.22 13.01
CA LEU A 165 -1.49 -10.57 14.30
C LEU A 165 -0.48 -11.32 15.17
N HIS A 166 -0.43 -12.65 15.06
CA HIS A 166 0.54 -13.48 15.79
C HIS A 166 2.01 -13.10 15.51
N TYR A 167 2.32 -12.62 14.30
CA TYR A 167 3.68 -12.25 13.90
C TYR A 167 3.98 -10.75 14.01
N LEU A 168 2.95 -9.94 14.27
CA LEU A 168 3.09 -8.51 14.44
C LEU A 168 3.70 -8.20 15.82
N SER A 169 4.49 -7.12 15.90
CA SER A 169 4.97 -6.64 17.21
C SER A 169 3.80 -6.22 18.11
N GLU A 170 3.97 -6.25 19.44
CA GLU A 170 2.88 -5.97 20.40
C GLU A 170 2.17 -4.62 20.21
N LYS A 171 2.86 -3.64 19.61
CA LYS A 171 2.33 -2.29 19.34
C LYS A 171 1.92 -2.08 17.88
N ALA A 172 2.09 -3.08 17.04
CA ALA A 172 1.73 -3.00 15.63
C ALA A 172 0.21 -3.04 15.47
N ILE A 173 -0.26 -2.33 14.44
CA ILE A 173 -1.68 -2.31 14.06
C ILE A 173 -1.82 -3.06 12.75
N LEU A 174 -2.84 -3.92 12.68
CA LEU A 174 -3.33 -4.51 11.45
C LEU A 174 -4.63 -3.80 11.06
N CYS A 175 -4.60 -3.00 10.00
CA CYS A 175 -5.82 -2.47 9.41
C CYS A 175 -6.44 -3.56 8.52
N SER A 176 -7.61 -4.03 8.90
CA SER A 176 -8.28 -5.15 8.24
C SER A 176 -9.60 -4.69 7.64
N SER A 177 -9.83 -5.03 6.37
CA SER A 177 -10.96 -4.57 5.60
C SER A 177 -11.33 -5.58 4.50
N PHE A 178 -12.34 -5.24 3.71
CA PHE A 178 -12.92 -6.07 2.67
C PHE A 178 -13.00 -5.34 1.32
N LEU A 179 -12.83 -6.08 0.23
CA LEU A 179 -13.00 -5.63 -1.14
C LEU A 179 -13.71 -6.72 -1.97
N SER A 180 -14.95 -6.47 -2.39
CA SER A 180 -15.78 -7.44 -3.12
C SER A 180 -15.13 -7.98 -4.40
N VAL A 181 -14.57 -7.12 -5.24
CA VAL A 181 -13.98 -7.47 -6.54
C VAL A 181 -12.47 -7.26 -6.51
N GLY A 182 -11.80 -7.97 -5.60
CA GLY A 182 -10.34 -8.00 -5.54
C GLY A 182 -9.72 -8.93 -6.57
N VAL A 183 -8.50 -8.60 -7.00
CA VAL A 183 -7.66 -9.47 -7.83
C VAL A 183 -6.82 -10.37 -6.92
N SER A 184 -6.72 -11.66 -7.27
CA SER A 184 -5.99 -12.69 -6.51
C SER A 184 -6.63 -12.96 -5.13
N ASP A 185 -6.02 -13.84 -4.32
CA ASP A 185 -6.66 -14.40 -3.12
C ASP A 185 -6.98 -13.35 -2.05
N CYS A 186 -6.06 -12.42 -1.83
CA CYS A 186 -6.21 -11.31 -0.89
C CYS A 186 -5.22 -10.19 -1.18
N THR A 187 -5.25 -9.11 -0.40
CA THR A 187 -4.21 -8.09 -0.40
C THR A 187 -3.61 -7.97 0.99
N ILE A 188 -2.30 -8.15 1.12
CA ILE A 188 -1.59 -7.93 2.36
C ILE A 188 -0.40 -7.00 2.09
N LEU A 189 -0.32 -5.91 2.86
CA LEU A 189 0.81 -5.00 2.87
C LEU A 189 1.43 -5.03 4.25
N LEU A 190 2.72 -5.35 4.36
CA LEU A 190 3.43 -5.46 5.63
C LEU A 190 4.49 -4.37 5.75
N GLY A 191 4.50 -3.68 6.89
CA GLY A 191 5.54 -2.74 7.25
C GLY A 191 6.66 -3.41 8.02
N ILE A 192 7.90 -3.28 7.54
CA ILE A 192 9.09 -3.82 8.23
C ILE A 192 9.96 -2.67 8.72
N LYS A 193 10.32 -2.74 10.00
CA LYS A 193 11.32 -1.86 10.61
C LYS A 193 12.59 -2.64 10.91
N LYS A 194 13.69 -2.22 10.30
CA LYS A 194 15.01 -2.83 10.46
C LYS A 194 15.50 -2.61 11.89
N PRO A 195 16.28 -3.56 12.44
CA PRO A 195 16.89 -3.37 13.74
C PRO A 195 17.83 -2.17 13.69
N ILE A 196 17.80 -1.34 14.73
CA ILE A 196 18.76 -0.24 14.89
C ILE A 196 20.14 -0.89 15.03
N GLN A 197 20.98 -0.76 13.99
CA GLN A 197 22.39 -1.10 14.12
C GLN A 197 23.03 0.00 14.98
N ASN A 198 23.15 -0.24 16.28
CA ASN A 198 24.06 0.53 17.11
C ASN A 198 25.47 0.30 16.56
N LYS A 199 25.97 1.27 15.77
CA LYS A 199 27.39 1.33 15.44
C LYS A 199 28.14 1.47 16.76
N GLN A 200 28.86 0.42 17.16
CA GLN A 200 29.92 0.51 18.15
C GLN A 200 31.08 1.32 17.60
#